data_AF-A0A1A0KHN9-F1
#
_entry.id   AF-A0A1A0KHN9-F1
#
_cell.length_a   1.000
_cell.length_b   1.000
_cell.length_c   1.000
_cell.angle_alpha   90.00
_cell.angle_beta   90.00
_cell.angle_gamma   90.00
#
_symmetry.space_group_name_H-M   'P 1'
#
loop_
_entity.id
_entity.type
_entity.pdbx_description
1 polymer ?
#
loop_
_entity_poly.entity_id
_entity_poly.type
_entity_poly.pdbx_seq_one_letter_code
_entity_poly.pdbx_strand_id
1 'polypeptide(L)'
;MRSDDAAARPLARFGGPRFGLIVSKAVGTAVVRHRVARRLRHICAGVVADLPAEADVVIRALPGAAVATSAELDQQLRSALRKMSFDLSAARVASSDAS
;
A
#
# COMPACT_ATOMS: atom_id res chain seq x y z
N MET A 1 22.89 33.79 11.99
CA MET A 1 21.97 33.46 13.10
C MET A 1 20.52 33.56 12.62
N ARG A 2 20.06 32.58 11.86
CA ARG A 2 18.66 32.14 11.84
C ARG A 2 18.73 30.62 11.87
N SER A 3 18.54 30.12 13.08
CA SER A 3 18.42 28.71 13.39
C SER A 3 17.04 28.26 12.94
N ASP A 4 17.00 27.42 11.91
CA ASP A 4 15.94 26.43 11.74
C ASP A 4 16.65 25.17 11.25
N ASP A 5 17.44 24.61 12.17
CA ASP A 5 17.92 23.24 12.12
C ASP A 5 16.70 22.32 12.40
N ALA A 6 15.77 22.29 11.45
CA ALA A 6 14.82 21.20 11.33
C ALA A 6 15.55 20.02 10.69
N ALA A 7 16.59 19.53 11.38
CA ALA A 7 17.26 18.28 11.09
C ALA A 7 16.19 17.26 10.70
N ALA A 8 16.26 16.86 9.43
CA ALA A 8 15.37 15.92 8.79
C ALA A 8 15.13 14.75 9.73
N ARG A 9 13.98 14.73 10.41
CA ARG A 9 13.62 13.59 11.25
C ARG A 9 13.63 12.39 10.33
N PRO A 10 14.50 11.39 10.55
CA PRO A 10 14.16 10.06 10.10
C PRO A 10 12.95 9.70 10.97
N LEU A 11 11.75 9.94 10.47
CA LEU A 11 10.51 9.44 11.06
C LEU A 11 10.51 7.92 10.83
N ALA A 12 11.45 7.23 11.47
CA ALA A 12 11.45 5.80 11.73
C ALA A 12 10.85 4.96 10.58
N ARG A 13 11.56 4.88 9.44
CA ARG A 13 11.31 3.81 8.46
C ARG A 13 11.92 2.51 9.02
N PHE A 14 11.18 1.79 9.85
CA PHE A 14 11.58 0.46 10.33
C PHE A 14 10.69 -0.62 9.71
N GLY A 15 11.33 -1.59 9.06
CA GLY A 15 10.65 -2.74 8.46
C GLY A 15 10.28 -2.52 6.98
N GLY A 16 10.35 -3.61 6.22
CA GLY A 16 10.13 -3.69 4.77
C GLY A 16 8.71 -3.34 4.30
N PRO A 17 8.31 -3.75 3.07
CA PRO A 17 7.28 -3.05 2.30
C PRO A 17 5.97 -2.91 3.07
N ARG A 18 5.47 -1.68 3.14
CA ARG A 18 4.33 -1.32 4.00
C ARG A 18 3.05 -1.30 3.19
N PHE A 19 2.02 -1.93 3.72
CA PHE A 19 0.69 -1.95 3.12
C PHE A 19 -0.32 -1.21 3.99
N GLY A 20 -0.86 -0.11 3.46
CA GLY A 20 -2.02 0.58 4.01
C GLY A 20 -3.31 0.07 3.39
N LEU A 21 -4.33 -0.22 4.19
CA LEU A 21 -5.65 -0.65 3.70
C LEU A 21 -6.72 0.38 4.06
N ILE A 22 -7.43 0.87 3.05
CA ILE A 22 -8.57 1.78 3.21
C ILE A 22 -9.85 1.04 2.84
N VAL A 23 -10.74 0.82 3.82
CA VAL A 23 -12.03 0.17 3.59
C VAL A 23 -13.16 1.11 4.01
N SER A 24 -13.77 1.75 3.00
CA SER A 24 -14.81 2.76 3.20
C SER A 24 -16.14 2.16 3.68
N LYS A 25 -17.01 3.00 4.25
CA LYS A 25 -18.38 2.61 4.67
C LYS A 25 -19.22 2.05 3.52
N ALA A 26 -18.96 2.48 2.28
CA ALA A 26 -19.67 2.02 1.10
C ALA A 26 -19.41 0.53 0.75
N VAL A 27 -18.37 -0.09 1.32
CA VAL A 27 -18.10 -1.53 1.17
C VAL A 27 -19.08 -2.38 1.98
N GLY A 28 -19.68 -1.82 3.04
CA GLY A 28 -20.72 -2.50 3.81
C GLY A 28 -20.52 -2.40 5.32
N THR A 29 -21.16 -3.32 6.04
CA THR A 29 -21.14 -3.36 7.50
C THR A 29 -19.74 -3.57 8.05
N ALA A 30 -19.51 -3.29 9.34
CA ALA A 30 -18.21 -3.46 9.98
C ALA A 30 -17.64 -4.89 9.78
N VAL A 31 -18.49 -5.91 9.86
CA VAL A 31 -18.09 -7.32 9.66
C VAL A 31 -17.62 -7.56 8.23
N VAL A 32 -18.34 -7.04 7.23
CA VAL A 32 -17.94 -7.15 5.81
C VAL A 32 -16.61 -6.42 5.59
N ARG A 33 -16.46 -5.20 6.11
CA ARG A 33 -15.21 -4.43 6.00
C ARG A 33 -14.03 -5.13 6.64
N HIS A 34 -14.20 -5.69 7.84
CA HIS A 34 -13.14 -6.45 8.52
C HIS A 34 -12.79 -7.74 7.77
N ARG A 35 -13.79 -8.43 7.20
CA ARG A 35 -13.56 -9.61 6.36
C ARG A 35 -12.72 -9.25 5.13
N VAL A 36 -13.07 -8.16 4.43
CA VAL A 36 -12.31 -7.67 3.27
C VAL A 36 -10.88 -7.29 3.69
N ALA A 37 -10.72 -6.51 4.75
CA ALA A 37 -9.39 -6.14 5.26
C ALA A 37 -8.54 -7.37 5.62
N ARG A 38 -9.13 -8.38 6.27
CA ARG A 38 -8.43 -9.63 6.61
C ARG A 38 -8.00 -10.38 5.36
N ARG A 39 -8.88 -10.54 4.37
CA ARG A 39 -8.56 -11.17 3.08
C ARG A 39 -7.44 -10.43 2.35
N LEU A 40 -7.53 -9.11 2.25
CA LEU A 40 -6.50 -8.28 1.62
C LEU A 40 -5.15 -8.43 2.33
N ARG A 41 -5.10 -8.46 3.67
CA ARG A 41 -3.84 -8.71 4.41
C ARG A 41 -3.20 -10.06 4.05
N HIS A 42 -4.00 -11.12 3.98
CA HIS A 42 -3.48 -12.45 3.59
C HIS A 42 -2.91 -12.44 2.18
N ILE A 43 -3.60 -11.78 1.24
CA ILE A 43 -3.14 -11.63 -0.13
C ILE A 43 -1.84 -10.82 -0.18
N CYS A 44 -1.78 -9.66 0.51
CA CYS A 44 -0.59 -8.81 0.55
C CYS A 44 0.64 -9.54 1.10
N ALA A 45 0.47 -10.40 2.11
CA ALA A 45 1.57 -11.20 2.65
C ALA A 45 2.23 -12.10 1.59
N GLY A 46 1.45 -12.59 0.60
CA GLY A 46 1.97 -13.39 -0.52
C GLY A 46 2.61 -12.57 -1.65
N VAL A 47 2.54 -11.24 -1.60
CA VAL A 47 3.08 -10.33 -2.63
C VAL A 47 4.14 -9.37 -2.06
N VAL A 48 4.28 -9.29 -0.74
CA VAL A 48 5.35 -8.56 -0.03
C VAL A 48 6.74 -8.88 -0.61
N ALA A 49 6.99 -10.14 -0.98
CA ALA A 49 8.27 -10.58 -1.51
C ALA A 49 8.58 -10.05 -2.92
N ASP A 50 7.54 -9.66 -3.68
CA ASP A 50 7.67 -9.14 -5.04
C ASP A 50 7.88 -7.61 -5.06
N LEU A 51 7.87 -6.96 -3.89
CA LEU A 51 7.98 -5.50 -3.75
C LEU A 51 9.34 -5.06 -3.23
N PRO A 52 9.82 -3.87 -3.67
CA PRO A 52 11.00 -3.24 -3.06
C PRO A 52 10.80 -3.01 -1.57
N ALA A 53 11.88 -3.15 -0.79
CA ALA A 53 11.84 -3.01 0.67
C ALA A 53 11.34 -1.63 1.14
N GLU A 54 11.50 -0.60 0.32
CA GLU A 54 11.09 0.78 0.62
C GLU A 54 9.72 1.17 0.04
N ALA A 55 8.99 0.23 -0.55
CA ALA A 55 7.70 0.52 -1.15
C ALA A 55 6.61 0.73 -0.09
N ASP A 56 5.87 1.84 -0.24
CA ASP A 56 4.66 2.14 0.51
C ASP A 56 3.45 1.98 -0.43
N VAL A 57 2.60 0.97 -0.17
CA VAL A 57 1.44 0.64 -1.03
C VAL A 57 0.14 0.88 -0.25
N VAL A 58 -0.73 1.74 -0.77
CA VAL A 58 -2.06 1.97 -0.20
C VAL A 58 -3.13 1.36 -1.10
N ILE A 59 -3.92 0.44 -0.53
CA ILE A 59 -4.98 -0.27 -1.24
C ILE A 59 -6.34 0.27 -0.77
N ARG A 60 -7.11 0.83 -1.70
CA ARG A 60 -8.49 1.26 -1.47
C ARG A 60 -9.48 0.18 -1.92
N ALA A 61 -10.25 -0.35 -0.98
CA ALA A 61 -11.36 -1.25 -1.28
C ALA A 61 -12.57 -0.44 -1.79
N LEU A 62 -12.97 -0.72 -3.03
CA LEU A 62 -14.21 -0.21 -3.64
C LEU A 62 -15.41 -1.08 -3.23
N PRO A 63 -16.66 -0.60 -3.38
CA PRO A 63 -17.85 -1.36 -2.98
C PRO A 63 -17.92 -2.79 -3.52
N GLY A 64 -17.43 -3.04 -4.75
CA GLY A 64 -17.35 -4.38 -5.34
C GLY A 64 -16.48 -5.38 -4.57
N ALA A 65 -15.55 -4.93 -3.73
CA ALA A 65 -14.71 -5.80 -2.90
C ALA A 65 -15.50 -6.59 -1.85
N ALA A 66 -16.72 -6.16 -1.53
CA ALA A 66 -17.60 -6.84 -0.56
C ALA A 66 -18.04 -8.23 -1.04
N VAL A 67 -18.27 -8.37 -2.34
CA VAL A 67 -18.77 -9.60 -2.99
C VAL A 67 -17.68 -10.35 -3.74
N ALA A 68 -16.55 -9.71 -4.01
CA ALA A 68 -15.41 -10.36 -4.65
C ALA A 68 -14.87 -11.52 -3.81
N THR A 69 -14.51 -12.59 -4.51
CA THR A 69 -13.78 -13.73 -3.96
C THR A 69 -12.34 -13.37 -3.66
N SER A 70 -11.69 -14.17 -2.81
CA SER A 70 -10.26 -13.95 -2.52
C SER A 70 -9.38 -14.07 -3.77
N ALA A 71 -9.73 -14.95 -4.71
CA ALA A 71 -8.99 -15.12 -5.95
C ALA A 71 -9.10 -13.90 -6.88
N GLU A 72 -10.31 -13.33 -7.00
CA GLU A 72 -10.52 -12.09 -7.78
C GLU A 72 -9.75 -10.92 -7.16
N LEU A 73 -9.75 -10.79 -5.84
CA LEU A 73 -8.99 -9.74 -5.14
C LEU A 73 -7.47 -9.90 -5.34
N ASP A 74 -6.95 -11.14 -5.32
CA ASP A 74 -5.53 -11.42 -5.59
C ASP A 74 -5.16 -11.06 -7.04
N GLN A 75 -5.98 -11.49 -8.01
CA GLN A 75 -5.76 -11.18 -9.42
C GLN A 75 -5.80 -9.68 -9.67
N GLN A 76 -6.75 -8.95 -9.07
CA GLN A 76 -6.83 -7.50 -9.16
C GLN A 76 -5.60 -6.81 -8.54
N LEU A 77 -5.16 -7.25 -7.36
CA LEU A 77 -3.97 -6.69 -6.71
C LEU A 77 -2.72 -6.90 -7.55
N ARG A 78 -2.47 -8.13 -8.00
CA ARG A 78 -1.31 -8.44 -8.86
C ARG A 78 -1.34 -7.66 -10.16
N SER A 79 -2.52 -7.49 -10.75
CA SER A 79 -2.69 -6.71 -11.97
C SER A 79 -2.43 -5.22 -11.74
N ALA A 80 -2.84 -4.67 -10.59
CA ALA A 80 -2.54 -3.30 -10.21
C ALA A 80 -1.05 -3.09 -9.93
N LEU A 81 -0.39 -4.05 -9.26
CA LEU A 81 1.05 -4.01 -8.99
C LEU A 81 1.89 -4.04 -10.26
N ARG A 82 1.57 -4.91 -11.22
CA ARG A 82 2.23 -4.92 -12.54
C ARG A 82 2.07 -3.59 -13.28
N LYS A 83 0.92 -2.93 -13.14
CA LYS A 83 0.68 -1.60 -13.73
C LYS A 83 1.50 -0.52 -13.01
N MET A 84 1.61 -0.57 -11.68
CA MET A 84 2.45 0.34 -10.90
C MET A 84 3.94 0.18 -11.21
N SER A 85 4.40 -1.01 -11.59
CA SER A 85 5.80 -1.22 -12.02
C SER A 85 6.22 -0.33 -13.19
N PHE A 86 5.26 0.17 -13.99
CA PHE A 86 5.52 1.16 -15.05
C PHE A 86 5.80 2.58 -14.50
N ASP A 87 5.35 2.87 -13.27
CA ASP A 87 5.37 4.18 -12.64
C ASP A 87 6.35 4.28 -11.44
N LEU A 88 7.06 3.19 -11.11
CA LEU A 88 8.14 3.21 -10.10
C LEU A 88 9.31 4.14 -10.50
N SER A 89 9.40 4.52 -11.77
CA SER A 89 10.30 5.58 -12.25
C SER A 89 9.91 6.97 -11.69
N ALA A 90 8.61 7.27 -11.59
CA ALA A 90 8.13 8.54 -11.02
C ALA A 90 8.23 8.53 -9.48
N ALA A 91 8.03 7.36 -8.85
CA ALA A 91 8.19 7.20 -7.40
C ALA A 91 9.65 7.41 -6.92
N ARG A 92 10.65 7.28 -7.80
CA ARG A 92 12.07 7.55 -7.50
C ARG A 92 12.39 9.04 -7.31
N VAL A 93 11.62 9.96 -7.92
CA VAL A 93 11.94 11.40 -7.95
C VAL A 93 11.82 12.07 -6.57
N ALA A 94 11.15 11.43 -5.60
CA ALA A 94 11.08 11.94 -4.23
C ALA A 94 12.34 11.64 -3.37
N SER A 95 13.36 10.97 -3.91
CA SER A 95 14.57 10.57 -3.16
C SER A 95 15.89 11.12 -3.73
N SER A 96 15.83 11.92 -4.80
CA SER A 96 17.01 12.47 -5.47
C SER A 96 17.16 13.97 -5.18
N ASP A 97 17.50 14.33 -3.96
CA ASP A 97 18.27 15.56 -3.66
C ASP A 97 18.65 15.58 -2.18
N ALA A 98 19.84 15.06 -1.87
CA ALA A 98 20.61 15.37 -0.66
C ALA A 98 22.03 14.81 -0.83
N SER A 99 22.85 15.51 -1.63
CA SER A 99 24.32 15.46 -1.49
C SER A 99 24.78 16.34 -0.34
#